data_AF-A0A256JFP5-F1
#
_entry.id   AF-A0A256JFP5-F1
#
_cell.length_a   1.000
_cell.length_b   1.000
_cell.length_c   1.000
_cell.angle_alpha   90.00
_cell.angle_beta   90.00
_cell.angle_gamma   90.00
#
_symmetry.space_group_name_H-M   'P 1'
#
loop_
_entity.id
_entity.type
_entity.pdbx_description
1 polymer ?
#
loop_
_entity_poly.entity_id
_entity_poly.type
_entity_poly.pdbx_seq_one_letter_code
_entity_poly.pdbx_strand_id
1 'polypeptide(L)'
;FNLHCGGVEVFVDEDAHVQYSTVQNWSKNTYNLNTKRAIAEKGGRMEWISGSMGSKATMLYPSTILKGRGASDNHITIAMAGEGQDIDTGAKVYHNAPETKST
;
A
#
# COMPACT_ATOMS: atom_id res chain seq x y z
N PHE A 1 -12.60 -22.17 2.88
CA PHE A 1 -11.33 -21.50 3.18
C PHE A 1 -10.82 -20.90 1.88
N ASN A 2 -10.58 -19.59 1.83
CA ASN A 2 -10.11 -18.89 0.64
C ASN A 2 -8.88 -18.04 1.01
N LEU A 3 -7.87 -18.00 0.15
CA LEU A 3 -6.64 -17.24 0.36
C LEU A 3 -6.39 -16.36 -0.87
N HIS A 4 -6.18 -15.08 -0.63
CA HIS A 4 -5.66 -14.15 -1.60
C HIS A 4 -4.26 -13.68 -1.17
N CYS A 5 -3.25 -14.01 -1.97
CA CYS A 5 -1.85 -13.62 -1.77
C CYS A 5 -1.32 -13.09 -3.10
N GLY A 6 -1.53 -11.80 -3.35
CA GLY A 6 -1.07 -11.11 -4.55
C GLY A 6 0.22 -10.31 -4.30
N GLY A 7 1.02 -10.13 -5.36
CA GLY A 7 2.19 -9.26 -5.37
C GLY A 7 1.95 -8.06 -6.30
N VAL A 8 2.32 -6.86 -5.87
CA VAL A 8 2.32 -5.65 -6.69
C VAL A 8 3.68 -4.98 -6.57
N GLU A 9 4.30 -4.69 -7.71
CA GLU A 9 5.51 -3.88 -7.79
C GLU A 9 5.28 -2.68 -8.71
N VAL A 10 5.62 -1.49 -8.21
CA VAL A 10 5.49 -0.21 -8.93
C VAL A 10 6.86 0.44 -9.03
N PHE A 11 7.22 0.88 -10.22
CA PHE A 11 8.44 1.64 -10.47
C PHE A 11 8.01 3.04 -10.90
N VAL A 12 8.35 4.05 -10.09
CA VAL A 12 8.04 5.45 -10.33
C VAL A 12 9.34 6.13 -10.76
N ASP A 13 9.45 6.38 -12.07
CA ASP A 13 10.63 7.01 -12.67
C ASP A 13 10.78 8.49 -12.27
N GLU A 14 11.87 9.11 -12.73
CA GLU A 14 12.20 10.50 -12.40
C GLU A 14 11.05 11.45 -12.76
N ASP A 15 10.66 12.27 -11.79
CA ASP A 15 9.55 13.23 -11.84
C ASP A 15 8.18 12.63 -12.22
N ALA A 16 8.04 11.31 -12.25
CA ALA A 16 6.80 10.62 -12.57
C ALA A 16 5.83 10.61 -11.37
N HIS A 17 4.54 10.45 -11.66
CA HIS A 17 3.51 10.29 -10.66
C HIS A 17 2.70 9.03 -10.95
N VAL A 18 2.57 8.16 -9.93
CA VAL A 18 1.75 6.95 -10.00
C VAL A 18 0.78 6.92 -8.82
N GLN A 19 -0.50 6.78 -9.13
CA GLN A 19 -1.54 6.52 -8.16
C GLN A 19 -2.04 5.08 -8.31
N TYR A 20 -1.99 4.33 -7.21
CA TYR A 20 -2.51 2.98 -7.14
C TYR A 20 -3.71 2.93 -6.18
N SER A 21 -4.89 2.79 -6.76
CA SER A 21 -6.17 2.77 -6.04
C SER A 21 -6.74 1.37 -5.94
N THR A 22 -7.12 0.92 -4.75
CA THR A 22 -7.77 -0.38 -4.54
C THR A 22 -8.95 -0.32 -3.61
N VAL A 23 -10.03 -1.02 -3.99
CA VAL A 23 -11.17 -1.29 -3.11
C VAL A 23 -11.32 -2.80 -3.02
N GLN A 24 -11.35 -3.33 -1.81
CA GLN A 24 -11.44 -4.76 -1.54
C GLN A 24 -12.67 -5.05 -0.70
N ASN A 25 -13.46 -6.03 -1.13
CA ASN A 25 -14.60 -6.56 -0.39
C ASN A 25 -14.60 -8.09 -0.48
N TRP A 26 -14.07 -8.74 0.53
CA TRP A 26 -13.91 -10.19 0.55
C TRP A 26 -14.98 -10.89 1.38
N SER A 27 -15.28 -12.15 1.07
CA SER A 27 -16.10 -12.99 1.96
C SER A 27 -15.42 -13.17 3.32
N LYS A 28 -16.22 -13.32 4.39
CA LYS A 28 -15.73 -13.46 5.78
C LYS A 28 -14.92 -14.74 6.06
N ASN A 29 -14.73 -15.60 5.07
CA ASN A 29 -13.90 -16.81 5.15
C ASN A 29 -12.57 -16.69 4.37
N THR A 30 -12.24 -15.48 3.90
CA THR A 30 -11.03 -15.19 3.11
C THR A 30 -9.91 -14.64 3.99
N TYR A 31 -8.68 -15.09 3.73
CA TYR A 31 -7.45 -14.47 4.22
C TYR A 31 -6.86 -13.60 3.10
N ASN A 32 -6.58 -12.33 3.39
CA ASN A 32 -6.04 -11.38 2.43
C ASN A 32 -4.66 -10.90 2.88
N LEU A 33 -3.62 -11.47 2.29
CA LEU A 33 -2.23 -11.33 2.72
C LEU A 33 -1.35 -10.89 1.53
N ASN A 34 -1.73 -9.79 0.87
CA ASN A 34 -1.00 -9.29 -0.29
C ASN A 34 0.22 -8.45 0.11
N THR A 35 1.23 -8.44 -0.76
CA THR A 35 2.44 -7.62 -0.62
C THR A 35 2.49 -6.59 -1.74
N LYS A 36 2.71 -5.32 -1.39
CA LYS A 36 2.83 -4.24 -2.37
C LYS A 36 4.09 -3.42 -2.09
N ARG A 37 4.83 -3.10 -3.15
CA ARG A 37 6.04 -2.28 -3.06
C ARG A 37 6.14 -1.30 -4.22
N ALA A 38 6.57 -0.09 -3.93
CA ALA A 38 7.02 0.88 -4.90
C ALA A 38 8.51 1.23 -4.72
N ILE A 39 9.16 1.61 -5.81
CA ILE A 39 10.44 2.32 -5.81
C ILE A 39 10.21 3.65 -6.51
N ALA A 40 10.53 4.75 -5.85
CA ALA A 40 10.41 6.09 -6.42
C ALA A 40 11.77 6.75 -6.62
N GLU A 41 12.08 7.08 -7.86
CA GLU A 41 13.28 7.80 -8.27
C GLU A 41 13.15 9.30 -7.97
N LYS A 42 14.12 10.12 -8.42
CA LYS A 42 14.22 11.54 -8.08
C LYS A 42 12.93 12.29 -8.45
N GLY A 43 12.38 13.05 -7.52
CA GLY A 43 11.12 13.78 -7.71
C GLY A 43 9.87 12.91 -7.91
N GLY A 44 10.03 11.57 -7.94
CA GLY A 44 8.94 10.63 -8.17
C GLY A 44 7.91 10.66 -7.04
N ARG A 45 6.64 10.52 -7.41
CA ARG A 45 5.50 10.60 -6.49
C ARG A 45 4.68 9.32 -6.54
N MET A 46 4.58 8.64 -5.41
CA MET A 46 3.73 7.46 -5.24
C MET A 46 2.51 7.80 -4.37
N GLU A 47 1.32 7.38 -4.81
CA GLU A 47 0.10 7.47 -4.00
C GLU A 47 -0.57 6.10 -3.86
N TRP A 48 -0.72 5.66 -2.61
CA TRP A 48 -1.47 4.47 -2.25
C TRP A 48 -2.84 4.86 -1.71
N ILE A 49 -3.90 4.60 -2.48
CA ILE A 49 -5.27 4.82 -2.05
C ILE A 49 -5.94 3.45 -1.84
N SER A 50 -6.42 3.19 -0.63
CA SER A 50 -6.98 1.88 -0.31
C SER A 50 -8.24 1.91 0.55
N GLY A 51 -9.17 1.01 0.21
CA GLY A 51 -10.35 0.69 0.99
C GLY A 51 -10.42 -0.81 1.24
N SER A 52 -10.44 -1.23 2.51
CA SER A 52 -10.46 -2.64 2.90
C SER A 52 -11.70 -2.99 3.72
N MET A 53 -12.50 -3.93 3.20
CA MET A 53 -13.74 -4.43 3.80
C MET A 53 -13.85 -5.95 3.65
N GLY A 54 -14.61 -6.58 4.55
CA GLY A 54 -14.78 -8.03 4.53
C GLY A 54 -13.51 -8.79 4.95
N SER A 55 -13.36 -10.04 4.52
CA SER A 55 -12.32 -11.00 4.96
C SER A 55 -12.46 -11.52 6.40
N LYS A 56 -11.88 -12.69 6.68
CA LYS A 56 -11.64 -13.15 8.05
C LYS A 56 -10.46 -12.43 8.67
N ALA A 57 -9.37 -12.36 7.91
CA ALA A 57 -8.13 -11.71 8.31
C ALA A 57 -7.51 -11.00 7.11
N THR A 58 -7.04 -9.77 7.32
CA THR A 58 -6.31 -8.96 6.36
C THR A 58 -5.03 -8.45 7.01
N MET A 59 -3.90 -8.52 6.31
CA MET A 59 -2.64 -7.92 6.73
C MET A 59 -1.98 -7.23 5.54
N LEU A 60 -2.14 -5.91 5.41
CA LEU A 60 -1.62 -5.14 4.27
C LEU A 60 -0.71 -4.00 4.74
N TYR A 61 0.54 -4.04 4.29
CA TYR A 61 1.52 -2.97 4.50
C TYR A 61 2.16 -2.60 3.16
N PRO A 62 1.46 -1.84 2.30
CA PRO A 62 2.09 -1.30 1.09
C PRO A 62 3.32 -0.49 1.50
N SER A 63 4.37 -0.64 0.72
CA SER A 63 5.65 -0.03 1.02
C SER A 63 6.18 0.80 -0.13
N THR A 64 6.85 1.90 0.19
CA THR A 64 7.54 2.72 -0.81
C THR A 64 8.99 2.92 -0.39
N ILE A 65 9.91 2.65 -1.31
CA ILE A 65 11.32 3.02 -1.20
C ILE A 65 11.51 4.35 -1.92
N LEU A 66 11.68 5.42 -1.15
CA LEU A 66 11.99 6.75 -1.66
C LEU A 66 13.49 6.82 -1.96
N LYS A 67 13.85 6.39 -3.17
CA LYS A 67 15.23 6.17 -3.61
C LYS A 67 15.90 7.45 -4.12
N GLY A 68 15.14 8.34 -4.75
CA GLY A 68 15.66 9.59 -5.30
C GLY A 68 15.44 10.81 -4.41
N ARG A 69 16.30 11.83 -4.56
CA ARG A 69 16.12 13.13 -3.89
C ARG A 69 14.74 13.70 -4.20
N GLY A 70 14.05 14.21 -3.18
CA GLY A 70 12.74 14.86 -3.36
C GLY A 70 11.60 13.89 -3.68
N ALA A 71 11.83 12.58 -3.71
CA ALA A 71 10.78 11.59 -3.91
C ALA A 71 9.77 11.65 -2.76
N SER A 72 8.49 11.42 -3.07
CA SER A 72 7.43 11.46 -2.07
C SER A 72 6.43 10.32 -2.18
N ASP A 73 5.82 10.00 -1.05
CA ASP A 73 4.83 8.95 -0.91
C ASP A 73 3.63 9.46 -0.12
N ASN A 74 2.42 9.00 -0.45
CA ASN A 74 1.20 9.37 0.27
C ASN A 74 0.30 8.15 0.42
N HIS A 75 -0.16 7.90 1.65
CA HIS A 75 -1.04 6.78 1.99
C HIS A 75 -2.40 7.29 2.49
N ILE A 76 -3.45 6.98 1.73
CA ILE A 76 -4.83 7.20 2.15
C ILE A 76 -5.49 5.83 2.27
N THR A 77 -5.77 5.40 3.49
CA THR A 77 -6.35 4.09 3.77
C THR A 77 -7.58 4.17 4.65
N ILE A 78 -8.65 3.49 4.24
CA ILE A 78 -9.86 3.27 5.03
C ILE A 78 -10.03 1.77 5.24
N ALA A 79 -10.10 1.34 6.50
CA ALA A 79 -10.34 -0.05 6.87
C ALA A 79 -11.59 -0.16 7.75
N MET A 80 -12.42 -1.17 7.49
CA MET A 80 -13.61 -1.46 8.29
C MET A 80 -13.62 -2.92 8.73
N ALA A 81 -13.63 -3.12 10.04
CA ALA A 81 -13.72 -4.43 10.68
C ALA A 81 -15.08 -4.60 11.36
N GLY A 82 -15.71 -5.76 11.15
CA GLY A 82 -16.89 -6.21 11.89
C GLY A 82 -16.57 -7.35 12.85
N GLU A 83 -17.60 -7.92 13.45
CA GLU A 83 -17.46 -9.04 14.41
C GLU A 83 -16.69 -10.22 13.80
N GLY A 84 -15.67 -10.69 14.52
CA GLY A 84 -14.84 -11.83 14.14
C GLY A 84 -13.85 -11.58 13.00
N GLN A 85 -13.64 -10.32 12.60
CA GLN A 85 -12.68 -9.93 11.56
C GLN A 85 -11.44 -9.28 12.17
N ASP A 86 -10.27 -9.62 11.63
CA ASP A 86 -9.00 -8.99 11.96
C ASP A 86 -8.49 -8.24 10.72
N ILE A 87 -8.46 -6.90 10.79
CA ILE A 87 -8.09 -6.06 9.65
C ILE A 87 -6.89 -5.22 10.08
N ASP A 88 -5.71 -5.77 9.85
CA ASP A 88 -4.44 -5.12 10.10
C ASP A 88 -3.95 -4.45 8.80
N THR A 89 -3.95 -3.13 8.80
CA THR A 89 -3.50 -2.34 7.64
C THR A 89 -2.63 -1.20 8.11
N GLY A 90 -1.51 -1.00 7.42
CA GLY A 90 -0.59 0.09 7.68
C GLY A 90 0.13 0.56 6.43
N ALA A 91 1.15 1.37 6.65
CA ALA A 91 2.04 1.89 5.63
C ALA A 91 3.49 1.63 6.05
N LYS A 92 4.40 1.55 5.07
CA LYS A 92 5.83 1.39 5.34
C LYS A 92 6.67 2.18 4.35
N VAL A 93 7.37 3.21 4.82
CA VAL A 93 8.14 4.08 3.93
C VAL A 93 9.60 4.07 4.31
N TYR A 94 10.48 3.91 3.31
CA TYR A 94 11.93 3.97 3.46
C TYR A 94 12.46 5.26 2.85
N HIS A 95 12.91 6.18 3.70
CA HIS A 95 13.52 7.45 3.30
C HIS A 95 15.02 7.27 3.01
N ASN A 96 15.36 6.92 1.77
CA ASN A 96 16.73 6.58 1.38
C ASN A 96 17.47 7.71 0.64
N ALA A 97 16.86 8.89 0.53
CA ALA A 97 17.44 10.06 -0.11
C ALA A 97 17.04 11.38 0.59
N PRO A 98 17.79 12.48 0.38
CA PRO A 98 17.47 13.80 0.94
C PRO A 98 16.12 14.34 0.44
N GLU A 99 15.48 15.18 1.24
CA GLU A 99 14.25 15.94 0.89
C GLU A 99 13.05 15.04 0.55
N THR A 100 13.10 13.77 0.94
CA THR A 100 12.00 12.82 0.78
C THR A 100 10.87 13.10 1.77
N LYS A 101 9.63 12.79 1.39
CA LYS A 101 8.43 13.07 2.19
C LYS A 101 7.44 11.91 2.15
N SER A 102 6.78 11.64 3.28
CA SER A 102 5.71 10.65 3.38
C SER A 102 4.56 11.20 4.23
N THR A 103 3.32 10.98 3.80
CA THR A 103 2.12 11.36 4.54
C THR A 103 1.15 10.19 4.63
#